data_AF-A0A1Z4NBU5-F1
#
_entry.id   AF-A0A1Z4NBU5-F1
#
_cell.length_a   1.000
_cell.length_b   1.000
_cell.length_c   1.000
_cell.angle_alpha   90.00
_cell.angle_beta   90.00
_cell.angle_gamma   90.00
#
_symmetry.space_group_name_H-M   'P 1'
#
loop_
_entity.id
_entity.type
_entity.pdbx_description
1 polymer ?
#
loop_
_entity_poly.entity_id
_entity_poly.type
_entity_poly.pdbx_seq_one_letter_code
_entity_poly.pdbx_strand_id
1 'polypeptide(L)' 'MQELACSNCEVLVYDLRSNQEQQTYLAKAEHYGVQSVPAIAINGVLVLTGKPTRDQLLAVGVGQPLN' A
#
# COMPACT_ATOMS: atom_id res chain seq x y z
N MET A 1 -1.96 7.79 -6.84
CA MET A 1 -2.54 6.62 -6.16
C MET A 1 -3.97 6.90 -5.68
N GLN A 2 -4.20 7.99 -4.94
CA GLN A 2 -5.55 8.39 -4.52
C GLN A 2 -6.52 8.60 -5.69
N GLU A 3 -6.04 9.11 -6.82
CA GLU A 3 -6.82 9.24 -8.07
C GLU A 3 -7.31 7.91 -8.66
N LEU A 4 -6.67 6.78 -8.29
CA LEU A 4 -7.07 5.44 -8.70
C LEU A 4 -7.93 4.76 -7.63
N ALA A 5 -8.12 5.35 -6.44
CA ALA A 5 -8.91 4.71 -5.40
C ALA A 5 -10.38 4.62 -5.85
N CYS A 6 -11.00 3.45 -5.66
CA CYS A 6 -12.41 3.28 -5.92
C CYS A 6 -13.24 4.04 -4.87
N SER A 7 -14.50 4.34 -5.17
CA SER A 7 -15.40 5.07 -4.25
C SER A 7 -15.57 4.39 -2.89
N ASN A 8 -15.36 3.08 -2.82
CA ASN A 8 -15.54 2.25 -1.63
C ASN A 8 -14.21 1.71 -1.09
N CYS A 9 -13.08 2.21 -1.56
CA CYS A 9 -11.76 1.74 -1.17
C CYS A 9 -11.26 2.55 0.04
N GLU A 10 -10.88 1.86 1.12
CA GLU A 10 -10.11 2.48 2.19
C GLU A 10 -8.63 2.56 1.80
N VAL A 11 -8.05 3.76 1.86
CA VAL A 11 -6.62 3.97 1.57
C VAL A 11 -5.93 4.47 2.80
N LEU A 12 -5.03 3.66 3.34
CA LEU A 12 -4.18 3.99 4.49
C LEU A 12 -2.75 4.23 4.01
N VAL A 13 -2.16 5.35 4.43
CA VAL A 13 -0.77 5.72 4.09
C VAL A 13 0.06 5.73 5.36
N TYR A 14 1.10 4.90 5.38
CA TYR A 14 2.03 4.76 6.50
C TYR A 14 3.39 5.36 6.12
N ASP A 15 3.76 6.52 6.69
CA ASP A 15 5.11 7.08 6.52
C ASP A 15 6.05 6.49 7.59
N LEU A 16 6.95 5.60 7.18
CA LEU A 16 7.90 4.93 8.08
C LEU A 16 8.91 5.89 8.73
N ARG A 17 8.94 7.16 8.31
CA ARG A 17 9.75 8.22 8.92
C ARG A 17 8.97 9.03 9.96
N SER A 18 7.68 8.76 10.15
CA SER A 18 6.84 9.45 11.13
C SER A 18 7.30 9.13 12.53
N ASN A 19 7.79 10.14 13.27
CA ASN A 19 8.34 9.95 14.61
C ASN A 19 7.29 9.51 15.65
N GLN A 20 6.01 9.87 15.47
CA GLN A 20 4.98 9.57 16.48
C GLN A 20 4.48 8.12 16.42
N GLU A 21 4.52 7.50 15.24
CA GLU A 21 3.98 6.15 15.01
C GLU A 21 5.01 5.21 14.40
N GLN A 22 6.29 5.60 14.41
CA GLN A 22 7.37 4.92 13.70
C GLN A 22 7.39 3.41 13.98
N GLN A 23 7.30 3.06 15.26
CA GLN A 23 7.43 1.67 15.71
C GLN A 23 6.22 0.82 15.28
N THR A 24 5.01 1.39 15.35
CA THR A 24 3.78 0.76 14.87
C THR A 24 3.84 0.51 13.36
N TYR A 25 4.32 1.50 12.60
CA TYR A 25 4.36 1.42 11.14
C TYR A 25 5.47 0.49 10.66
N LEU A 26 6.62 0.46 11.35
CA LEU A 26 7.68 -0.52 11.09
C LEU A 26 7.21 -1.95 11.37
N ALA A 27 6.53 -2.19 12.50
CA ALA A 27 5.97 -3.51 12.81
C ALA A 27 4.96 -3.96 11.74
N LYS A 28 4.16 -3.04 11.20
CA LYS A 28 3.22 -3.32 10.11
C LYS A 28 3.94 -3.61 8.79
N ALA A 29 5.02 -2.88 8.50
CA ALA A 29 5.86 -3.14 7.33
C ALA A 29 6.51 -4.53 7.40
N GLU A 30 7.03 -4.92 8.57
CA GLU A 30 7.56 -6.26 8.83
C GLU A 30 6.48 -7.34 8.69
N HIS A 31 5.29 -7.11 9.26
CA HIS A 31 4.16 -8.04 9.14
C HIS A 31 3.77 -8.32 7.69
N TYR A 32 3.82 -7.32 6.81
CA TYR A 32 3.57 -7.47 5.38
C TYR A 32 4.78 -7.94 4.57
N GLY A 33 5.95 -8.12 5.19
CA GLY A 33 7.18 -8.53 4.50
C GLY A 33 7.80 -7.44 3.62
N VAL A 34 7.56 -6.16 3.92
CA VAL A 34 8.11 -5.03 3.17
C VAL A 34 9.63 -4.95 3.37
N GLN A 35 10.37 -5.10 2.28
CA GLN A 35 11.85 -4.99 2.29
C GLN A 35 12.36 -3.65 1.78
N SER A 36 11.54 -2.90 1.05
CA SER A 36 11.87 -1.59 0.51
C SER A 36 10.63 -0.72 0.32
N VAL A 37 10.80 0.59 0.42
CA VAL A 37 9.75 1.58 0.19
C VAL A 37 10.01 2.37 -1.10
N PRO A 38 8.97 2.86 -1.81
CA PRO A 38 7.54 2.69 -1.53
C PRO A 38 7.07 1.22 -1.69
N ALA A 39 6.03 0.84 -0.94
CA ALA A 39 5.41 -0.48 -1.03
C ALA A 39 3.89 -0.36 -0.95
N ILE A 40 3.18 -1.27 -1.61
CA ILE A 40 1.71 -1.30 -1.65
C ILE A 40 1.25 -2.70 -1.26
N ALA A 41 0.36 -2.76 -0.28
CA ALA A 41 -0.33 -3.96 0.13
C ALA A 41 -1.84 -3.81 -0.12
N ILE A 42 -2.48 -4.87 -0.58
CA ILE A 42 -3.93 -4.91 -0.85
C ILE A 42 -4.50 -6.08 -0.06
N ASN A 43 -5.57 -5.83 0.71
CA ASN A 43 -6.21 -6.83 1.58
C ASN A 43 -5.19 -7.59 2.47
N GLY A 44 -4.17 -6.88 2.96
CA GLY A 44 -3.12 -7.44 3.81
C GLY A 44 -2.01 -8.21 3.10
N VAL A 45 -1.99 -8.24 1.76
CA VAL A 45 -0.96 -8.92 0.97
C VAL A 45 -0.08 -7.89 0.27
N LEU A 46 1.25 -7.98 0.43
CA LEU A 46 2.20 -7.16 -0.32
C LEU A 46 2.16 -7.51 -1.81
N VAL A 47 1.85 -6.53 -2.67
CA VAL A 47 1.67 -6.76 -4.11
C VAL A 47 2.73 -6.07 -4.96
N LEU A 48 3.21 -4.89 -4.55
CA LEU A 48 4.15 -4.07 -5.32
C LEU A 48 5.14 -3.37 -4.41
N THR A 49 6.37 -3.20 -4.90
CA THR A 49 7.42 -2.38 -4.30
C THR A 49 8.03 -1.45 -5.36
N GLY A 50 8.69 -0.37 -4.91
CA GLY A 50 9.32 0.61 -5.78
C GLY A 50 8.35 1.65 -6.36
N LYS A 51 8.51 1.98 -7.65
CA LYS A 51 7.72 2.99 -8.36
C LYS A 51 6.85 2.32 -9.44
N PRO A 52 5.70 1.72 -9.07
CA PRO A 52 4.85 1.05 -10.03
C PRO A 52 4.20 2.03 -11.02
N THR A 53 3.98 1.58 -12.25
CA THR A 53 3.22 2.32 -13.26
C THR A 53 1.71 2.23 -13.00
N ARG A 54 0.93 3.08 -13.68
CA ARG A 54 -0.54 3.03 -13.62
C ARG A 54 -1.08 1.65 -13.99
N ASP A 55 -0.54 1.04 -15.05
CA ASP A 55 -1.00 -0.27 -15.52
C ASP A 55 -0.67 -1.38 -14.52
N GLN A 56 0.50 -1.32 -13.87
CA GLN A 56 0.84 -2.26 -12.80
C GLN A 56 -0.10 -2.15 -11.60
N LEU A 57 -0.51 -0.93 -11.23
CA LEU A 57 -1.47 -0.70 -10.14
C LEU A 57 -2.84 -1.32 -10.49
N LEU A 58 -3.32 -1.11 -11.72
CA LEU A 58 -4.59 -1.68 -12.18
C LEU A 58 -4.53 -3.22 -12.25
N ALA A 59 -3.42 -3.78 -12.73
CA ALA A 59 -3.24 -5.23 -12.86
C ALA A 59 -3.28 -5.98 -11.52
N VAL A 60 -2.91 -5.31 -10.41
CA VAL A 60 -2.99 -5.88 -9.06
C VAL A 60 -4.29 -5.52 -8.32
N GLY A 61 -5.25 -4.89 -9.00
CA GLY A 61 -6.58 -4.61 -8.46
C GLY A 61 -6.71 -3.27 -7.71
N VAL A 62 -5.73 -2.38 -7.75
CA VAL A 62 -5.89 -1.01 -7.20
C VAL A 62 -7.00 -0.30 -7.96
N GLY A 63 -8.02 0.16 -7.23
CA GLY A 63 -9.15 0.89 -7.80
C GLY A 63 -10.28 0.03 -8.33
N GLN A 64 -10.18 -1.29 -8.22
CA GLN A 64 -11.28 -2.18 -8.54
C GLN A 64 -12.14 -2.41 -7.28
N PRO A 65 -13.48 -2.30 -7.37
CA PRO A 65 -14.34 -2.65 -6.26
C PRO A 65 -14.19 -4.15 -5.91
N LEU A 66 -14.27 -4.46 -4.62
CA LEU A 66 -14.37 -5.85 -4.17
C LEU A 66 -15.76 -6.36 -4.58
N ASN A 67 -15.80 -7.34 -5.48
CA ASN A 67 -17.03 -8.05 -5.84
C ASN A 67 -17.49 -8.99 -4.73
#